data_AF-A0A948IZI4-F1
#
_entry.id   AF-A0A948IZI4-F1
#
_cell.length_a   1.000
_cell.length_b   1.000
_cell.length_c   1.000
_cell.angle_alpha   90.00
_cell.angle_beta   90.00
_cell.angle_gamma   90.00
#
_symmetry.space_group_name_H-M   'P 1'
#
loop_
_entity.id
_entity.type
_entity.pdbx_description
1 polymer ?
#
loop_
_entity_poly.entity_id
_entity_poly.type
_entity_poly.pdbx_seq_one_letter_code
_entity_poly.pdbx_strand_id
1 'polypeptide(L)'
;MTARTGRLALVVSMAVAATACSRPSWTDPETSKGSRELPRPTAPPGVPTGKGAGPPLADWLAPLMGRPAAEAFPNAGTCLGNTDALGTRFLGGAGASRVVGWAWDPAAKAPVARVILTDEADRIVGGGETGYERPDVAAAMPAITSNLTGWAAVTPRISGRVGAYGILQSGRARCSLAGVDL
;
A
#
# COMPACT_ATOMS: atom_id res chain seq x y z
N MET A 1 -43.16 79.44 -24.06
CA MET A 1 -43.42 78.62 -25.27
C MET A 1 -43.28 77.16 -24.87
N THR A 2 -44.26 76.38 -25.31
CA THR A 2 -44.80 75.16 -24.71
C THR A 2 -44.22 73.87 -25.31
N ALA A 3 -44.11 72.86 -24.43
CA ALA A 3 -44.36 71.42 -24.63
C ALA A 3 -43.64 70.61 -25.74
N ARG A 4 -42.95 69.55 -25.30
CA ARG A 4 -42.82 68.25 -26.00
C ARG A 4 -43.05 67.15 -24.96
N THR A 5 -44.19 66.45 -25.00
CA THR A 5 -44.34 65.06 -25.53
C THR A 5 -43.20 64.13 -25.08
N GLY A 6 -43.39 63.05 -24.34
CA GLY A 6 -44.57 62.21 -24.12
C GLY A 6 -44.38 60.84 -24.77
N ARG A 7 -44.22 59.81 -23.92
CA ARG A 7 -44.58 58.38 -24.05
C ARG A 7 -43.48 57.33 -24.28
N LEU A 8 -43.52 56.39 -23.33
CA LEU A 8 -43.39 54.93 -23.39
C LEU A 8 -42.23 54.32 -24.19
N ALA A 9 -41.31 53.69 -23.47
CA ALA A 9 -40.55 52.56 -23.97
C ALA A 9 -40.84 51.32 -23.11
N LEU A 10 -41.31 50.29 -23.79
CA LEU A 10 -41.66 48.95 -23.37
C LEU A 10 -40.44 48.24 -22.76
N VAL A 11 -40.58 47.65 -21.57
CA VAL A 11 -39.57 46.71 -21.02
C VAL A 11 -39.82 45.34 -21.65
N VAL A 12 -38.90 44.90 -22.51
CA VAL A 12 -38.89 43.53 -23.06
C VAL A 12 -38.07 42.65 -22.13
N SER A 13 -38.74 41.78 -21.38
CA SER A 13 -38.13 40.71 -20.60
C SER A 13 -37.65 39.59 -21.53
N MET A 14 -36.33 39.41 -21.66
CA MET A 14 -35.76 38.21 -22.29
C MET A 14 -35.67 37.08 -21.25
N ALA A 15 -36.48 36.05 -21.45
CA ALA A 15 -36.43 34.81 -20.70
C ALA A 15 -35.15 34.02 -21.03
N VAL A 16 -34.41 33.63 -20.00
CA VAL A 16 -33.27 32.71 -20.10
C VAL A 16 -33.81 31.30 -20.37
N ALA A 17 -33.59 30.79 -21.59
CA ALA A 17 -33.87 29.40 -21.91
C ALA A 17 -32.80 28.51 -21.26
N ALA A 18 -33.18 27.80 -20.20
CA ALA A 18 -32.37 26.74 -19.62
C ALA A 18 -32.29 25.57 -20.61
N THR A 19 -31.13 25.36 -21.22
CA THR A 19 -30.84 24.12 -21.96
C THR A 19 -30.73 22.99 -20.94
N ALA A 20 -31.81 22.21 -20.82
CA ALA A 20 -31.82 20.98 -20.05
C ALA A 20 -30.78 20.02 -20.65
N CYS A 21 -29.71 19.76 -19.90
CA CYS A 21 -28.82 18.64 -20.19
C CYS A 21 -29.66 17.36 -20.10
N SER A 22 -29.92 16.73 -21.25
CA SER A 22 -30.56 15.42 -21.31
C SER A 22 -29.75 14.46 -20.45
N ARG A 23 -30.42 13.74 -19.55
CA ARG A 23 -29.75 12.73 -18.73
C ARG A 23 -29.12 11.67 -19.64
N PRO A 24 -27.90 11.20 -19.36
CA PRO A 24 -27.30 10.13 -20.14
C PRO A 24 -28.19 8.89 -20.15
N SER A 25 -28.33 8.24 -21.30
CA SER A 25 -29.30 7.17 -21.56
C SER A 25 -29.19 5.93 -20.64
N TRP A 26 -28.10 5.79 -19.89
CA TRP A 26 -27.95 4.73 -18.89
C TRP A 26 -28.69 5.02 -17.56
N THR A 27 -29.27 6.21 -17.41
CA THR A 27 -30.06 6.60 -16.21
C THR A 27 -31.56 6.63 -16.46
N ASP A 28 -32.01 6.39 -17.70
CA ASP A 28 -33.42 6.30 -18.05
C ASP A 28 -33.88 4.83 -17.94
N PRO A 29 -34.71 4.49 -16.94
CA PRO A 29 -35.13 3.12 -16.70
C PRO A 29 -35.97 2.53 -17.84
N GLU A 30 -36.65 3.37 -18.64
CA GLU A 30 -37.50 2.93 -19.77
C GLU A 30 -36.67 2.52 -21.00
N THR A 31 -35.48 3.12 -21.19
CA THR A 31 -34.58 2.83 -22.33
C THR A 31 -33.34 2.02 -21.96
N SER A 32 -33.08 1.83 -20.66
CA SER A 32 -32.00 0.97 -20.19
C SER A 32 -32.28 -0.48 -20.56
N LYS A 33 -31.40 -1.07 -21.38
CA LYS A 33 -31.46 -2.50 -21.75
C LYS A 33 -31.07 -3.38 -20.57
N GLY A 34 -31.95 -3.48 -19.58
CA GLY A 34 -31.84 -4.41 -18.45
C GLY A 34 -30.63 -4.19 -17.55
N SER A 35 -30.74 -4.61 -16.30
CA SER A 35 -29.59 -4.77 -15.41
C SER A 35 -28.63 -5.78 -16.04
N ARG A 36 -27.60 -5.31 -16.76
CA ARG A 36 -26.43 -6.14 -17.05
C ARG A 36 -25.81 -6.48 -15.71
N GLU A 37 -26.03 -7.70 -15.24
CA GLU A 37 -25.32 -8.24 -14.09
C GLU A 37 -23.83 -7.98 -14.33
N LEU A 38 -23.22 -7.15 -13.47
CA LEU A 38 -21.78 -6.98 -13.52
C LEU A 38 -21.17 -8.37 -13.29
N PRO A 39 -20.12 -8.75 -14.03
CA PRO A 39 -19.42 -9.99 -13.75
C PRO A 39 -19.11 -10.04 -12.26
N ARG A 40 -19.55 -11.09 -11.57
CA ARG A 40 -19.24 -11.28 -10.16
C ARG A 40 -17.71 -11.17 -10.03
N PRO A 41 -17.18 -10.28 -9.18
CA PRO A 41 -15.74 -10.17 -9.00
C PRO A 41 -15.19 -11.57 -8.73
N THR A 42 -14.27 -12.02 -9.57
CA THR A 42 -13.54 -13.27 -9.30
C THR A 42 -12.88 -13.10 -7.94
N ALA A 43 -13.04 -14.09 -7.06
CA ALA A 43 -12.35 -14.06 -5.78
C ALA A 43 -10.85 -13.83 -6.05
N PRO A 44 -10.19 -12.92 -5.30
CA PRO A 44 -8.77 -12.71 -5.47
C PRO A 44 -8.04 -14.04 -5.30
N PRO A 45 -6.96 -14.30 -6.06
CA PRO A 45 -6.16 -15.50 -5.89
C PRO A 45 -5.80 -15.68 -4.41
N GLY A 46 -5.97 -16.90 -3.89
CA GLY A 46 -5.55 -17.21 -2.53
C GLY A 46 -4.04 -17.02 -2.37
N VAL A 47 -3.62 -16.76 -1.13
CA VAL A 47 -2.19 -16.68 -0.77
C VAL A 47 -1.49 -17.99 -1.19
N PRO A 48 -0.37 -17.93 -1.92
CA PRO A 48 0.39 -19.12 -2.26
C PRO A 48 0.77 -19.93 -1.02
N THR A 49 0.60 -21.26 -1.08
CA THR A 49 0.98 -22.15 0.03
C THR A 49 2.17 -23.02 -0.35
N GLY A 50 3.14 -23.11 0.56
CA GLY A 50 4.29 -24.00 0.46
C GLY A 50 4.09 -25.26 1.33
N LYS A 51 4.59 -26.41 0.87
CA LYS A 51 4.68 -27.62 1.68
C LYS A 51 5.91 -27.57 2.58
N GLY A 52 5.81 -28.16 3.77
CA GLY A 52 6.94 -28.26 4.71
C GLY A 52 7.16 -27.02 5.56
N ALA A 53 8.28 -27.02 6.30
CA ALA A 53 8.68 -25.89 7.13
C ALA A 53 9.06 -24.68 6.28
N GLY A 54 8.90 -23.49 6.84
CA GLY A 54 9.44 -22.28 6.23
C GLY A 54 10.96 -22.29 6.18
N PRO A 55 11.56 -21.40 5.37
CA PRO A 55 13.00 -21.15 5.43
C PRO A 55 13.42 -20.74 6.85
N PRO A 56 14.65 -21.07 7.28
CA PRO A 56 15.16 -20.65 8.57
C PRO A 56 15.19 -19.12 8.68
N LEU A 57 15.02 -18.60 9.89
CA LEU A 57 15.24 -17.19 10.17
C LEU A 57 16.72 -16.85 10.01
N ALA A 58 17.03 -15.62 9.61
CA ALA A 58 18.40 -15.17 9.50
C ALA A 58 19.07 -15.09 10.88
N ASP A 59 20.35 -15.49 10.96
CA ASP A 59 21.08 -15.59 12.23
C ASP A 59 21.14 -14.28 13.02
N TRP A 60 21.23 -13.14 12.32
CA TRP A 60 21.26 -11.81 12.95
C TRP A 60 19.98 -11.47 13.73
N LEU A 61 18.88 -12.17 13.46
CA LEU A 61 17.59 -11.95 14.10
C LEU A 61 17.49 -12.66 15.46
N ALA A 62 18.27 -13.72 15.70
CA ALA A 62 18.22 -14.51 16.93
C ALA A 62 18.24 -13.67 18.23
N PRO A 63 19.13 -12.67 18.42
CA PRO A 63 19.14 -11.84 19.63
C PRO A 63 18.01 -10.79 19.69
N LEU A 64 17.18 -10.69 18.65
CA LEU A 64 16.11 -9.71 18.53
C LEU A 64 14.72 -10.33 18.73
N MET A 65 14.57 -11.63 18.47
CA MET A 65 13.28 -12.32 18.55
C MET A 65 12.60 -12.11 19.91
N GLY A 66 11.34 -11.72 19.88
CA GLY A 66 10.49 -11.45 21.04
C GLY A 66 10.73 -10.10 21.73
N ARG A 67 11.80 -9.36 21.39
CA ARG A 67 12.08 -8.05 21.99
C ARG A 67 11.13 -6.98 21.45
N PRO A 68 10.76 -5.97 22.25
CA PRO A 68 10.07 -4.79 21.73
C PRO A 68 10.92 -4.09 20.66
N ALA A 69 10.34 -3.76 19.51
CA ALA A 69 11.06 -3.07 18.44
C ALA A 69 11.57 -1.68 18.89
N ALA A 70 10.82 -1.02 19.78
CA ALA A 70 11.23 0.22 20.44
C ALA A 70 12.49 0.10 21.28
N GLU A 71 12.74 -1.05 21.88
CA GLU A 71 13.94 -1.29 22.68
C GLU A 71 15.14 -1.65 21.79
N ALA A 72 14.91 -2.49 20.78
CA ALA A 72 15.96 -2.91 19.85
C ALA A 72 16.44 -1.77 18.93
N PHE A 73 15.53 -0.89 18.51
CA PHE A 73 15.78 0.20 17.56
C PHE A 73 15.13 1.49 18.05
N PRO A 74 15.72 2.19 19.04
CA PRO A 74 15.05 3.27 19.77
C PRO A 74 14.75 4.52 18.93
N ASN A 75 15.52 4.75 17.86
CA ASN A 75 15.33 5.94 17.04
C ASN A 75 14.29 5.68 15.94
N ALA A 76 13.45 6.68 15.69
CA ALA A 76 12.64 6.72 14.48
C ALA A 76 13.46 7.30 13.32
N GLY A 77 13.23 6.80 12.11
CA GLY A 77 13.78 7.35 10.88
C GLY A 77 12.75 7.38 9.77
N THR A 78 13.12 8.00 8.66
CA THR A 78 12.26 8.13 7.48
C THR A 78 12.83 7.30 6.34
N CYS A 79 11.98 6.48 5.73
CA CYS A 79 12.28 5.76 4.50
C CYS A 79 11.05 5.80 3.59
N LEU A 80 11.26 5.47 2.31
CA LEU A 80 10.17 5.20 1.38
C LEU A 80 10.01 3.70 1.28
N GLY A 81 8.78 3.19 1.23
CA GLY A 81 8.57 1.76 1.08
C GLY A 81 7.15 1.34 1.37
N ASN A 82 6.90 0.06 1.11
CA ASN A 82 5.61 -0.56 1.34
C ASN A 82 5.77 -2.05 1.64
N THR A 83 4.85 -2.56 2.46
CA THR A 83 4.57 -4.00 2.57
C THR A 83 3.54 -4.35 1.51
N ASP A 84 3.95 -5.13 0.52
CA ASP A 84 3.09 -5.37 -0.64
C ASP A 84 2.12 -6.52 -0.38
N ALA A 85 2.61 -7.64 0.16
CA ALA A 85 1.79 -8.83 0.33
C ALA A 85 2.36 -9.84 1.31
N LEU A 86 1.47 -10.71 1.78
CA LEU A 86 1.82 -12.06 2.20
C LEU A 86 2.17 -12.88 0.94
N GLY A 87 3.46 -13.16 0.75
CA GLY A 87 3.96 -13.85 -0.44
C GLY A 87 3.75 -15.36 -0.40
N THR A 88 4.01 -16.03 0.72
CA THR A 88 3.79 -17.48 0.85
C THR A 88 3.51 -17.87 2.29
N ARG A 89 2.56 -18.78 2.50
CA ARG A 89 2.32 -19.44 3.80
C ARG A 89 2.80 -20.90 3.73
N PHE A 90 3.71 -21.28 4.62
CA PHE A 90 4.25 -22.64 4.75
C PHE A 90 3.45 -23.39 5.81
N LEU A 91 2.75 -24.44 5.42
CA LEU A 91 1.76 -25.14 6.28
C LEU A 91 2.26 -26.48 6.85
N GLY A 92 3.54 -26.82 6.69
CA GLY A 92 4.13 -28.04 7.26
C GLY A 92 5.10 -27.75 8.41
N GLY A 93 5.35 -28.76 9.25
CA GLY A 93 6.28 -28.65 10.37
C GLY A 93 5.87 -27.54 11.35
N ALA A 94 6.82 -26.67 11.72
CA ALA A 94 6.57 -25.54 12.62
C ALA A 94 5.78 -24.38 11.99
N GLY A 95 5.48 -24.44 10.68
CA GLY A 95 4.79 -23.37 9.94
C GLY A 95 5.62 -22.09 9.80
N ALA A 96 5.32 -21.28 8.79
CA ALA A 96 5.88 -19.94 8.62
C ALA A 96 5.09 -19.12 7.60
N SER A 97 5.27 -17.80 7.63
CA SER A 97 4.83 -16.89 6.59
C SER A 97 6.01 -16.08 6.04
N ARG A 98 6.00 -15.89 4.72
CA ARG A 98 6.92 -14.99 4.01
C ARG A 98 6.16 -13.75 3.57
N VAL A 99 6.59 -12.60 4.05
CA VAL A 99 6.07 -11.27 3.69
C VAL A 99 7.05 -10.61 2.72
N VAL A 100 6.52 -9.89 1.74
CA VAL A 100 7.34 -9.21 0.73
C VAL A 100 6.93 -7.74 0.59
N GLY A 101 7.88 -6.94 0.13
CA GLY A 101 7.65 -5.53 -0.14
C GLY A 101 8.86 -4.88 -0.77
N TRP A 102 8.95 -3.56 -0.65
CA TRP A 102 10.14 -2.81 -1.06
C TRP A 102 10.43 -1.67 -0.07
N ALA A 103 11.69 -1.24 -0.02
CA ALA A 103 12.12 -0.15 0.86
C ALA A 103 13.38 0.57 0.35
N TRP A 104 13.43 1.88 0.60
CA TRP A 104 14.49 2.80 0.17
C TRP A 104 14.82 3.82 1.27
N ASP A 105 16.09 3.95 1.60
CA ASP A 105 16.62 4.97 2.48
C ASP A 105 17.04 6.21 1.64
N PRO A 106 16.28 7.32 1.69
CA PRO A 106 16.61 8.52 0.92
C PRO A 106 17.86 9.23 1.42
N ALA A 107 18.23 9.07 2.70
CA ALA A 107 19.42 9.69 3.27
C ALA A 107 20.69 8.95 2.81
N ALA A 108 20.66 7.61 2.81
CA ALA A 108 21.75 6.79 2.29
C ALA A 108 21.75 6.68 0.76
N LYS A 109 20.65 7.08 0.09
CA LYS A 109 20.39 6.85 -1.35
C LYS A 109 20.62 5.37 -1.72
N ALA A 110 20.08 4.48 -0.90
CA ALA A 110 20.29 3.05 -1.03
C ALA A 110 19.04 2.27 -0.61
N PRO A 111 18.87 1.02 -1.07
CA PRO A 111 17.89 0.13 -0.48
C PRO A 111 18.14 -0.05 1.01
N VAL A 112 17.07 -0.17 1.80
CA VAL A 112 17.19 -0.52 3.23
C VAL A 112 17.85 -1.90 3.32
N ALA A 113 18.84 -2.12 4.17
CA ALA A 113 19.55 -3.40 4.20
C ALA A 113 18.73 -4.56 4.80
N ARG A 114 17.96 -4.27 5.86
CA ARG A 114 17.23 -5.27 6.65
C ARG A 114 15.83 -4.79 7.01
N VAL A 115 14.92 -5.73 7.13
CA VAL A 115 13.55 -5.51 7.59
C VAL A 115 13.29 -6.42 8.79
N ILE A 116 12.59 -5.88 9.80
CA ILE A 116 12.02 -6.67 10.89
C ILE A 116 10.50 -6.73 10.73
N LEU A 117 9.92 -7.82 11.21
CA LEU A 117 8.47 -7.98 11.34
C LEU A 117 8.09 -7.91 12.82
N THR A 118 7.01 -7.22 13.14
CA THR A 118 6.50 -7.11 14.50
C THR A 118 5.07 -7.61 14.62
N ASP A 119 4.71 -8.13 15.79
CA ASP A 119 3.33 -8.45 16.12
C ASP A 119 2.53 -7.21 16.57
N GLU A 120 1.28 -7.43 16.96
CA GLU A 120 0.37 -6.38 17.43
C GLU A 120 0.84 -5.70 18.73
N ALA A 121 1.75 -6.31 19.47
CA ALA A 121 2.38 -5.75 20.67
C ALA A 121 3.72 -5.04 20.37
N ASP A 122 4.03 -4.79 19.09
CA ASP A 122 5.29 -4.24 18.58
C ASP A 122 6.53 -5.07 19.00
N ARG A 123 6.37 -6.39 19.18
CA ARG A 123 7.49 -7.31 19.44
C ARG A 123 7.97 -7.94 18.16
N ILE A 124 9.29 -8.12 18.06
CA ILE A 124 9.93 -8.68 16.86
C ILE A 124 9.59 -10.17 16.74
N VAL A 125 8.91 -10.53 15.64
CA VAL A 125 8.46 -11.90 15.34
C VAL A 125 9.02 -12.43 14.03
N GLY A 126 9.90 -11.69 13.36
CA GLY A 126 10.45 -12.10 12.08
C GLY A 126 11.37 -11.04 11.50
N GLY A 127 11.94 -11.33 10.35
CA GLY A 127 12.83 -10.43 9.67
C GLY A 127 13.35 -10.98 8.37
N GLY A 128 14.07 -10.14 7.64
CA GLY A 128 14.59 -10.46 6.33
C GLY A 128 15.51 -9.40 5.78
N GLU A 129 15.91 -9.63 4.54
CA GLU A 129 16.91 -8.83 3.86
C GLU A 129 16.36 -8.34 2.52
N THR A 130 16.92 -7.22 2.08
CA THR A 130 16.66 -6.61 0.78
C THR A 130 17.62 -7.15 -0.26
N GLY A 131 17.39 -6.81 -1.52
CA GLY A 131 18.22 -7.22 -2.66
C GLY A 131 17.43 -7.89 -3.77
N TYR A 132 16.10 -7.99 -3.63
CA TYR A 132 15.22 -8.51 -4.66
C TYR A 132 14.92 -7.42 -5.69
N GLU A 133 14.82 -7.83 -6.96
CA GLU A 133 14.53 -6.92 -8.06
C GLU A 133 13.09 -6.39 -8.02
N ARG A 134 12.98 -5.07 -8.22
CA ARG A 134 11.77 -4.24 -8.30
C ARG A 134 11.98 -3.10 -9.30
N PRO A 135 12.20 -3.40 -10.59
CA PRO A 135 12.34 -2.38 -11.63
C PRO A 135 11.08 -1.53 -11.79
N ASP A 136 9.91 -2.08 -11.44
CA ASP A 136 8.64 -1.38 -11.40
C ASP A 136 8.66 -0.18 -10.43
N VAL A 137 9.33 -0.33 -9.29
CA VAL A 137 9.43 0.73 -8.27
C VAL A 137 10.29 1.89 -8.77
N ALA A 138 11.48 1.59 -9.32
CA ALA A 138 12.35 2.63 -9.87
C ALA A 138 11.72 3.33 -11.08
N ALA A 139 10.96 2.60 -11.90
CA ALA A 139 10.21 3.18 -13.01
C ALA A 139 9.08 4.12 -12.55
N ALA A 140 8.38 3.77 -11.47
CA ALA A 140 7.28 4.56 -10.93
C ALA A 140 7.74 5.75 -10.06
N MET A 141 8.93 5.67 -9.45
CA MET A 141 9.42 6.64 -8.47
C MET A 141 10.83 7.12 -8.82
N PRO A 142 10.99 8.27 -9.51
CA PRO A 142 12.30 8.77 -9.97
C PRO A 142 13.35 9.03 -8.88
N ALA A 143 12.92 9.18 -7.62
CA ALA A 143 13.83 9.33 -6.49
C ALA A 143 14.57 8.03 -6.11
N ILE A 144 14.11 6.89 -6.62
CA ILE A 144 14.66 5.56 -6.38
C ILE A 144 15.53 5.18 -7.57
N THR A 145 16.85 5.07 -7.33
CA THR A 145 17.84 4.86 -8.38
C THR A 145 18.33 3.42 -8.50
N SER A 146 17.82 2.51 -7.67
CA SER A 146 18.18 1.08 -7.68
C SER A 146 16.97 0.22 -7.94
N ASN A 147 17.16 -0.82 -8.75
CA ASN A 147 16.15 -1.86 -8.93
C ASN A 147 16.17 -2.90 -7.80
N LEU A 148 17.11 -2.85 -6.86
CA LEU A 148 17.27 -3.85 -5.80
C LEU A 148 16.59 -3.43 -4.49
N THR A 149 15.41 -2.80 -4.57
CA THR A 149 14.67 -2.30 -3.41
C THR A 149 13.74 -3.32 -2.79
N GLY A 150 13.51 -4.46 -3.45
CA GLY A 150 12.65 -5.51 -2.95
C GLY A 150 13.26 -6.21 -1.75
N TRP A 151 12.41 -6.53 -0.77
CA TRP A 151 12.76 -7.31 0.40
C TRP A 151 11.81 -8.49 0.60
N ALA A 152 12.31 -9.50 1.30
CA ALA A 152 11.49 -10.60 1.76
C ALA A 152 11.86 -10.95 3.20
N ALA A 153 10.85 -11.02 4.06
CA ALA A 153 10.99 -11.32 5.47
C ALA A 153 10.17 -12.55 5.87
N VAL A 154 10.68 -13.30 6.82
CA VAL A 154 10.10 -14.57 7.29
C VAL A 154 9.73 -14.44 8.75
N THR A 155 8.60 -15.01 9.12
CA THR A 155 8.13 -15.16 10.50
C THR A 155 7.60 -16.58 10.72
N PRO A 156 7.81 -17.21 11.88
CA PRO A 156 7.19 -18.50 12.21
C PRO A 156 5.68 -18.39 12.47
N ARG A 157 5.10 -17.18 12.43
CA ARG A 157 3.65 -16.99 12.52
C ARG A 157 2.98 -17.33 11.18
N ILE A 158 1.79 -17.91 11.25
CA ILE A 158 0.95 -18.24 10.08
C ILE A 158 -0.40 -17.51 10.06
N SER A 159 -0.64 -16.66 11.05
CA SER A 159 -1.88 -15.90 11.25
C SER A 159 -1.63 -14.68 12.13
N GLY A 160 -2.58 -13.74 12.12
CA GLY A 160 -2.49 -12.48 12.86
C GLY A 160 -1.88 -11.37 12.01
N ARG A 161 -1.87 -10.14 12.54
CA ARG A 161 -1.30 -9.00 11.82
C ARG A 161 0.20 -8.91 12.10
N VAL A 162 0.97 -8.56 11.07
CA VAL A 162 2.37 -8.18 11.24
C VAL A 162 2.64 -6.78 10.70
N GLY A 163 3.32 -5.97 11.50
CA GLY A 163 3.96 -4.74 11.05
C GLY A 163 5.31 -5.04 10.43
N ALA A 164 5.77 -4.19 9.51
CA ALA A 164 7.11 -4.26 8.94
C ALA A 164 7.84 -2.94 9.18
N TYR A 165 9.12 -3.03 9.54
CA TYR A 165 10.00 -1.87 9.69
C TYR A 165 11.30 -2.06 8.95
N GLY A 166 11.70 -1.04 8.19
CA GLY A 166 13.03 -0.94 7.61
C GLY A 166 14.05 -0.49 8.66
N ILE A 167 15.21 -1.13 8.69
CA ILE A 167 16.30 -0.83 9.62
C ILE A 167 17.30 0.12 8.96
N LEU A 168 17.45 1.31 9.55
CA LEU A 168 18.21 2.42 9.02
C LEU A 168 19.48 2.71 9.85
N GLN A 169 20.33 3.59 9.33
CA GLN A 169 21.47 4.16 10.05
C GLN A 169 22.39 3.11 10.69
N SER A 170 22.63 2.00 9.98
CA SER A 170 23.41 0.85 10.46
C SER A 170 22.83 0.17 11.71
N GLY A 171 21.51 0.05 11.80
CA GLY A 171 20.86 -0.64 12.92
C GLY A 171 20.47 0.25 14.09
N ARG A 172 20.47 1.58 13.91
CA ARG A 172 20.19 2.53 15.00
C ARG A 172 18.79 3.12 14.95
N ALA A 173 18.12 3.05 13.82
CA ALA A 173 16.79 3.60 13.64
C ALA A 173 15.87 2.65 12.87
N ARG A 174 14.57 2.83 13.04
CA ARG A 174 13.54 2.10 12.29
C ARG A 174 12.56 3.04 11.60
N CYS A 175 12.09 2.65 10.42
CA CYS A 175 11.04 3.35 9.67
C CYS A 175 9.89 2.39 9.38
N SER A 176 8.65 2.85 9.48
CA SER A 176 7.48 2.02 9.20
C SER A 176 7.34 1.74 7.71
N LEU A 177 7.05 0.48 7.36
CA LEU A 177 6.75 0.01 6.02
C LEU A 177 5.30 -0.50 5.92
N ALA A 178 4.41 -0.03 6.79
CA ALA A 178 3.06 -0.57 7.00
C ALA A 178 3.08 -2.05 7.45
N GLY A 179 2.00 -2.79 7.23
CA GLY A 179 1.86 -4.17 7.68
C GLY A 179 0.79 -4.93 6.92
N VAL A 180 0.73 -6.24 7.14
CA VAL A 180 -0.16 -7.17 6.43
C VAL A 180 -0.76 -8.19 7.40
N ASP A 181 -1.93 -8.71 7.05
CA ASP A 181 -2.55 -9.84 7.76
C ASP A 181 -2.03 -11.17 7.20
N LEU A 182 -1.63 -12.05 8.12
CA LEU A 182 -0.96 -13.32 7.82
C LEU A 182 -1.88 -14.49 7.54
#